data_AF-A0A1Y1V2U7-F1
#
_entry.id   AF-A0A1Y1V2U7-F1
#
_cell.length_a   1.000
_cell.length_b   1.000
_cell.length_c   1.000
_cell.angle_alpha   90.00
_cell.angle_beta   90.00
_cell.angle_gamma   90.00
#
_symmetry.space_group_name_H-M   'P 1'
#
loop_
_entity.id
_entity.type
_entity.pdbx_description
1 polymer ?
#
loop_
_entity_poly.entity_id
_entity_poly.type
_entity_poly.pdbx_seq_one_letter_code
_entity_poly.pdbx_strand_id
1 'polypeptide(L)'
;MKFGNHLLQKQKEASAEWKEYFINYNKLKQYIKTDIASYSIHFSPEKMKWKPENNELDFASDLSFRLGKLQNNTSIFIKTLDEEVEKLSGFFDRNVKSITEEYQNINKTNDLVTCKSLLKKIITLEQFIMLNYTGIVKIMKKLDRHSGLKLSEPYMFRLVYLPFYHSEELSTIKHNLMDKLSGTDTTTTPEEKSAPLLTMPSILTKLDQVFIPPSSIMPQHNILIQLSGKHGTDIIGCVLESMAKFNCTIIDFMLSRLYHNVTFGVLVRLSDESVDIFNHLSENARKWDAVLSFQIQDEREKIKHLLDEAPYDNRLKYTATVLNQNGLTSQFLNDWTKLLLETKISVEKMNRLSKDKHLNSIDFSLSVPNDLDFDDLRQRLFQLSAQHGTDVALQNLNVFRKNKRLVVFDMDSTLIRQEVIDEIAKHAGVVDEVAKITASAMNGEIDFKESLRRRVALLKGTPVSVLDDIKKVLTFTEGAHFLCKSLKRLGYKLAVISGGFMPLATYVKHELGLDYAFANQLRVSKDGLTLTGETYGPIVDGIRKAELLDVIAQAESVTSEQVIAVGDGANDLFMLSKAGLGIAFNAKPRVQQQAPARINQRSLKNVLYLLGYTDDEIDELASY
;
A
#
# COMPACT_ATOMS: atom_id res chain seq x y z
N MET A 1 -29.89 -11.56 -42.84
CA MET A 1 -31.27 -11.09 -42.54
C MET A 1 -31.20 -9.76 -41.76
N LYS A 2 -32.06 -8.76 -42.01
CA LYS A 2 -32.07 -7.51 -41.22
C LYS A 2 -32.42 -7.83 -39.76
N PHE A 3 -31.70 -7.27 -38.78
CA PHE A 3 -31.84 -7.62 -37.35
C PHE A 3 -33.28 -7.60 -36.83
N GLY A 4 -34.09 -6.59 -37.19
CA GLY A 4 -35.50 -6.54 -36.80
C GLY A 4 -36.35 -7.72 -37.29
N ASN A 5 -36.03 -8.29 -38.46
CA ASN A 5 -36.71 -9.48 -38.98
C ASN A 5 -36.22 -10.75 -38.25
N HIS A 6 -34.94 -10.78 -37.87
CA HIS A 6 -34.38 -11.86 -37.07
C HIS A 6 -34.98 -11.89 -35.65
N LEU A 7 -35.15 -10.73 -35.02
CA LEU A 7 -35.80 -10.60 -33.71
C LEU A 7 -37.27 -11.05 -33.77
N LEU A 8 -38.02 -10.65 -34.81
CA LEU A 8 -39.39 -11.11 -35.03
C LEU A 8 -39.50 -12.61 -35.27
N GLN A 9 -38.55 -13.20 -36.01
CA GLN A 9 -38.50 -14.64 -36.21
C GLN A 9 -38.27 -15.36 -34.87
N LYS A 10 -37.30 -14.90 -34.08
CA LYS A 10 -37.02 -15.44 -32.74
C LYS A 10 -38.19 -15.27 -31.78
N GLN A 11 -38.92 -14.16 -31.88
CA GLN A 11 -40.16 -13.93 -31.12
C GLN A 11 -41.26 -14.91 -31.55
N LYS A 12 -41.38 -15.27 -32.83
CA LYS A 12 -42.37 -16.27 -33.29
C LYS A 12 -42.05 -17.68 -32.78
N GLU A 13 -40.76 -18.03 -32.72
CA GLU A 13 -40.24 -19.31 -32.24
C GLU A 13 -40.29 -19.45 -30.70
N ALA A 14 -40.37 -18.35 -29.95
CA ALA A 14 -40.43 -18.35 -28.49
C ALA A 14 -41.77 -18.85 -27.92
N SER A 15 -41.79 -19.30 -26.66
CA SER A 15 -43.03 -19.65 -25.94
C SER A 15 -43.87 -18.41 -25.64
N ALA A 16 -45.18 -18.59 -25.40
CA ALA A 16 -46.12 -17.47 -25.17
C ALA A 16 -45.67 -16.55 -24.01
N GLU A 17 -45.07 -17.12 -22.96
CA GLU A 17 -44.56 -16.40 -21.79
C GLU A 17 -43.37 -15.47 -22.10
N TRP A 18 -42.52 -15.82 -23.05
CA TRP A 18 -41.30 -15.06 -23.36
C TRP A 18 -41.54 -13.98 -24.41
N LYS A 19 -42.61 -14.12 -25.21
CA LYS A 19 -42.95 -13.21 -26.32
C LYS A 19 -43.20 -11.77 -25.87
N GLU A 20 -43.75 -11.59 -24.69
CA GLU A 20 -44.14 -10.30 -24.12
C GLU A 20 -42.93 -9.45 -23.68
N TYR A 21 -41.80 -10.10 -23.36
CA TYR A 21 -40.60 -9.45 -22.84
C TYR A 21 -39.53 -9.17 -23.91
N PHE A 22 -39.84 -9.44 -25.18
CA PHE A 22 -38.99 -8.97 -26.29
C PHE A 22 -39.13 -7.46 -26.44
N ILE A 23 -38.00 -6.78 -26.53
CA ILE A 23 -37.97 -5.34 -26.80
C ILE A 23 -38.67 -5.07 -28.13
N ASN A 24 -39.60 -4.11 -28.11
CA ASN A 24 -40.34 -3.71 -29.30
C ASN A 24 -39.52 -2.84 -30.26
N TYR A 25 -38.47 -3.45 -30.83
CA TYR A 25 -37.49 -2.80 -31.71
C TYR A 25 -38.14 -2.12 -32.92
N ASN A 26 -39.22 -2.67 -33.47
CA ASN A 26 -39.87 -2.09 -34.65
C ASN A 26 -40.68 -0.84 -34.32
N LYS A 27 -41.39 -0.81 -33.17
CA LYS A 27 -42.09 0.39 -32.68
C LYS A 27 -41.10 1.53 -32.43
N LEU A 28 -40.02 1.25 -31.70
CA LEU A 28 -38.95 2.22 -31.42
C LEU A 28 -38.28 2.72 -32.72
N LYS A 29 -38.04 1.81 -33.67
CA LYS A 29 -37.46 2.14 -34.97
C LYS A 29 -38.38 3.00 -35.83
N GLN A 30 -39.69 2.81 -35.72
CA GLN A 30 -40.69 3.62 -36.40
C GLN A 30 -40.71 5.02 -35.79
N TYR A 31 -40.75 5.13 -34.47
CA TYR A 31 -40.69 6.41 -33.74
C TYR A 31 -39.47 7.25 -34.13
N ILE A 32 -38.27 6.65 -34.21
CA ILE A 32 -37.07 7.37 -34.68
C ILE A 32 -37.26 7.94 -36.09
N LYS A 33 -37.95 7.21 -36.98
CA LYS A 33 -38.17 7.66 -38.36
C LYS A 33 -39.22 8.76 -38.48
N THR A 34 -40.29 8.69 -37.70
CA THR A 34 -41.44 9.60 -37.79
C THR A 34 -41.22 10.87 -36.98
N ASP A 35 -40.72 10.72 -35.75
CA ASP A 35 -40.75 11.76 -34.73
C ASP A 35 -39.37 12.35 -34.40
N ILE A 36 -38.27 11.70 -34.82
CA ILE A 36 -36.91 12.20 -34.56
C ILE A 36 -36.25 12.67 -35.85
N ALA A 37 -36.24 11.81 -36.88
CA ALA A 37 -35.60 12.12 -38.16
C ALA A 37 -36.20 13.34 -38.88
N SER A 38 -37.48 13.65 -38.64
CA SER A 38 -38.19 14.79 -39.21
C SER A 38 -37.72 16.15 -38.67
N TYR A 39 -37.24 16.19 -37.42
CA TYR A 39 -36.72 17.40 -36.77
C TYR A 39 -35.19 17.43 -36.69
N SER A 40 -34.52 16.43 -37.25
CA SER A 40 -33.07 16.32 -37.24
C SER A 40 -32.42 17.32 -38.20
N ILE A 41 -31.32 17.94 -37.77
CA ILE A 41 -30.60 18.94 -38.57
C ILE A 41 -29.49 18.22 -39.35
N HIS A 42 -29.62 18.20 -40.68
CA HIS A 42 -28.60 17.63 -41.56
C HIS A 42 -27.69 18.73 -42.11
N PHE A 43 -26.38 18.62 -41.86
CA PHE A 43 -25.35 19.56 -42.36
C PHE A 43 -25.13 19.49 -43.89
N SER A 44 -25.67 18.50 -44.58
CA SER A 44 -25.55 18.38 -46.04
C SER A 44 -26.58 19.29 -46.75
N PRO A 45 -26.15 20.27 -47.57
CA PRO A 45 -27.04 21.24 -48.23
C PRO A 45 -28.18 20.58 -49.05
N GLU A 46 -27.91 19.46 -49.70
CA GLU A 46 -28.87 18.72 -50.53
C GLU A 46 -29.99 18.02 -49.75
N LYS A 47 -29.77 17.76 -48.45
CA LYS A 47 -30.73 17.09 -47.54
C LYS A 47 -31.41 18.05 -46.59
N MET A 48 -30.99 19.31 -46.60
CA MET A 48 -31.58 20.37 -45.83
C MET A 48 -32.92 20.75 -46.47
N LYS A 49 -34.01 20.22 -45.93
CA LYS A 49 -35.36 20.69 -46.28
C LYS A 49 -35.60 22.06 -45.62
N TRP A 50 -34.97 23.08 -46.17
CA TRP A 50 -35.36 24.46 -45.96
C TRP A 50 -36.01 24.94 -47.26
N LYS A 51 -37.33 24.84 -47.33
CA LYS A 51 -38.14 25.50 -48.35
C LYS A 51 -38.91 26.59 -47.62
N PRO A 52 -38.57 27.88 -47.83
CA PRO A 52 -39.39 28.97 -47.31
C PRO A 52 -40.67 29.03 -48.16
N GLU A 53 -41.70 28.29 -47.77
CA GLU A 53 -43.05 28.60 -48.20
C GLU A 53 -43.54 29.71 -47.28
N ASN A 54 -43.60 30.94 -47.83
CA ASN A 54 -44.03 32.17 -47.17
C ASN A 54 -43.04 32.75 -46.15
N ASN A 55 -41.94 33.34 -46.63
CA ASN A 55 -41.26 34.57 -46.17
C ASN A 55 -41.30 35.05 -44.68
N GLU A 56 -41.58 34.23 -43.67
CA GLU A 56 -41.85 34.72 -42.30
C GLU A 56 -41.13 33.97 -41.16
N LEU A 57 -40.23 33.02 -41.43
CA LEU A 57 -39.42 32.40 -40.36
C LEU A 57 -37.92 32.55 -40.60
N ASP A 58 -37.30 33.38 -39.76
CA ASP A 58 -35.84 33.48 -39.59
C ASP A 58 -35.25 32.09 -39.32
N PHE A 59 -34.13 31.77 -39.96
CA PHE A 59 -33.43 30.48 -39.86
C PHE A 59 -33.15 30.11 -38.40
N ALA A 60 -32.79 31.09 -37.57
CA ALA A 60 -32.56 30.88 -36.14
C ALA A 60 -33.84 30.41 -35.41
N SER A 61 -35.01 30.90 -35.81
CA SER A 61 -36.30 30.53 -35.21
C SER A 61 -36.73 29.11 -35.60
N ASP A 62 -36.57 28.71 -36.87
CA ASP A 62 -36.81 27.32 -37.31
C ASP A 62 -35.81 26.34 -36.66
N LEU A 63 -34.54 26.72 -36.54
CA LEU A 63 -33.52 25.93 -35.87
C LEU A 63 -33.85 25.71 -34.39
N SER A 64 -34.22 26.78 -33.67
CA SER A 64 -34.62 26.72 -32.27
C SER A 64 -35.87 25.87 -32.06
N PHE A 65 -36.88 26.00 -32.95
CA PHE A 65 -38.08 25.16 -32.92
C PHE A 65 -37.76 23.67 -33.11
N ARG A 66 -36.92 23.34 -34.09
CA ARG A 66 -36.50 21.96 -34.37
C ARG A 66 -35.69 21.36 -33.23
N LEU A 67 -34.75 22.10 -32.65
CA LEU A 67 -33.98 21.66 -31.48
C LEU A 67 -34.88 21.39 -30.27
N GLY A 68 -35.84 22.29 -29.99
CA GLY A 68 -36.79 22.09 -28.90
C GLY A 68 -37.68 20.86 -29.09
N LYS A 69 -38.16 20.61 -30.33
CA LYS A 69 -38.92 19.40 -30.66
C LYS A 69 -38.06 18.14 -30.58
N LEU A 70 -36.82 18.20 -31.05
CA LEU A 70 -35.89 17.07 -31.01
C LEU A 70 -35.54 16.69 -29.57
N GLN A 71 -35.34 17.66 -28.67
CA GLN A 71 -35.12 17.42 -27.25
C GLN A 71 -36.32 16.71 -26.61
N ASN A 72 -37.54 17.21 -26.82
CA ASN A 72 -38.76 16.62 -26.26
C ASN A 72 -39.01 15.19 -26.79
N ASN A 73 -38.93 14.99 -28.11
CA ASN A 73 -39.17 13.69 -28.73
C ASN A 73 -38.08 12.67 -28.35
N THR A 74 -36.84 13.12 -28.17
CA THR A 74 -35.77 12.25 -27.66
C THR A 74 -36.04 11.83 -26.21
N SER A 75 -36.53 12.74 -25.36
CA SER A 75 -36.92 12.39 -23.99
C SER A 75 -38.05 11.35 -23.96
N ILE A 76 -39.06 11.47 -24.83
CA ILE A 76 -40.15 10.51 -24.94
C ILE A 76 -39.64 9.14 -25.42
N PHE A 77 -38.71 9.13 -26.39
CA PHE A 77 -38.08 7.91 -26.87
C PHE A 77 -37.32 7.18 -25.75
N ILE A 78 -36.49 7.90 -24.99
CA ILE A 78 -35.72 7.34 -23.87
C ILE A 78 -36.68 6.76 -22.82
N LYS A 79 -37.72 7.51 -22.43
CA LYS A 79 -38.72 7.00 -21.48
C LYS A 79 -39.40 5.72 -21.97
N THR A 80 -39.76 5.66 -23.26
CA THR A 80 -40.36 4.46 -23.85
C THR A 80 -39.39 3.27 -23.87
N LEU A 81 -38.09 3.53 -24.05
CA LEU A 81 -37.07 2.49 -24.01
C LEU A 81 -36.81 2.01 -22.57
N ASP A 82 -36.84 2.91 -21.59
CA ASP A 82 -36.71 2.60 -20.16
C ASP A 82 -37.81 1.63 -19.72
N GLU A 83 -39.06 1.89 -20.10
CA GLU A 83 -40.19 1.00 -19.83
C GLU A 83 -39.99 -0.43 -20.38
N GLU A 84 -39.35 -0.57 -21.55
CA GLU A 84 -39.05 -1.88 -22.15
C GLU A 84 -37.87 -2.57 -21.45
N VAL A 85 -36.87 -1.80 -21.00
CA VAL A 85 -35.72 -2.30 -20.23
C VAL A 85 -36.14 -2.75 -18.84
N GLU A 86 -37.02 -2.01 -18.17
CA GLU A 86 -37.56 -2.39 -16.85
C GLU A 86 -38.35 -3.69 -16.92
N LYS A 87 -39.20 -3.86 -17.94
CA LYS A 87 -39.91 -5.14 -18.20
C LYS A 87 -38.94 -6.30 -18.37
N LEU A 88 -37.87 -6.10 -19.14
CA LEU A 88 -36.84 -7.12 -19.37
C LEU A 88 -36.09 -7.46 -18.07
N SER A 89 -35.73 -6.44 -17.29
CA SER A 89 -35.03 -6.63 -16.01
C SER A 89 -35.89 -7.40 -15.00
N GLY A 90 -37.16 -7.00 -14.83
CA GLY A 90 -38.08 -7.71 -13.94
C GLY A 90 -38.39 -9.15 -14.40
N PHE A 91 -38.34 -9.43 -15.71
CA PHE A 91 -38.39 -10.80 -16.22
C PHE A 91 -37.15 -11.60 -15.85
N PHE A 92 -35.95 -11.01 -16.02
CA PHE A 92 -34.70 -11.66 -15.65
C PHE A 92 -34.66 -12.04 -14.17
N ASP A 93 -34.97 -11.10 -13.28
CA ASP A 93 -34.93 -11.32 -11.82
C ASP A 93 -35.87 -12.44 -11.37
N ARG A 94 -37.08 -12.51 -11.95
CA ARG A 94 -38.03 -13.60 -11.66
C ARG A 94 -37.50 -14.97 -12.11
N ASN A 95 -36.88 -15.03 -13.28
CA ASN A 95 -36.31 -16.28 -13.78
C ASN A 95 -35.07 -16.71 -12.98
N VAL A 96 -34.20 -15.77 -12.58
CA VAL A 96 -33.04 -16.08 -11.72
C VAL A 96 -33.49 -16.61 -10.35
N LYS A 97 -34.50 -16.00 -9.73
CA LYS A 97 -35.07 -16.49 -8.47
C LYS A 97 -35.64 -17.92 -8.61
N SER A 98 -36.44 -18.17 -9.65
CA SER A 98 -37.00 -19.50 -9.92
C SER A 98 -35.90 -20.54 -10.18
N ILE A 99 -34.86 -20.19 -10.94
CA ILE A 99 -33.70 -21.07 -11.20
C ILE A 99 -32.94 -21.37 -9.90
N THR A 100 -32.79 -20.38 -9.02
CA THR A 100 -32.10 -20.51 -7.73
C THR A 100 -32.87 -21.43 -6.78
N GLU A 101 -34.19 -21.28 -6.71
CA GLU A 101 -35.07 -22.17 -5.93
C GLU A 101 -35.04 -23.62 -6.47
N GLU A 102 -35.11 -23.80 -7.80
CA GLU A 102 -34.96 -25.11 -8.43
C GLU A 102 -33.58 -25.74 -8.13
N TYR A 103 -32.50 -24.95 -8.19
CA TYR A 103 -31.14 -25.41 -7.89
C TYR A 103 -30.98 -25.86 -6.42
N GLN A 104 -31.53 -25.11 -5.47
CA GLN A 104 -31.50 -25.47 -4.05
C GLN A 104 -32.22 -26.79 -3.76
N ASN A 105 -33.30 -27.08 -4.49
CA ASN A 105 -34.03 -28.34 -4.36
C ASN A 105 -33.27 -29.53 -4.97
N ILE A 106 -32.56 -29.33 -6.08
CA ILE A 106 -31.75 -30.36 -6.75
C ILE A 106 -30.53 -30.78 -5.91
N ASN A 107 -29.93 -29.83 -5.17
CA ASN A 107 -28.80 -30.14 -4.28
C ASN A 107 -29.14 -31.18 -3.18
N LYS A 108 -30.43 -31.51 -2.97
CA LYS A 108 -30.87 -32.54 -2.02
C LYS A 108 -31.11 -33.92 -2.62
N THR A 109 -31.31 -34.03 -3.94
CA THR A 109 -31.83 -35.27 -4.59
C THR A 109 -30.91 -35.88 -5.64
N ASN A 110 -29.82 -35.21 -6.03
CA ASN A 110 -28.74 -35.72 -6.89
C ASN A 110 -29.19 -36.32 -8.25
N ASP A 111 -30.29 -35.82 -8.84
CA ASP A 111 -30.79 -36.27 -10.14
C ASP A 111 -30.10 -35.55 -11.33
N LEU A 112 -29.33 -36.31 -12.12
CA LEU A 112 -28.61 -35.82 -13.31
C LEU A 112 -29.53 -35.32 -14.43
N VAL A 113 -30.75 -35.85 -14.56
CA VAL A 113 -31.69 -35.45 -15.64
C VAL A 113 -32.19 -34.03 -15.39
N THR A 114 -32.53 -33.75 -14.13
CA THR A 114 -32.99 -32.42 -13.71
C THR A 114 -31.87 -31.37 -13.80
N CYS A 115 -30.62 -31.72 -13.49
CA CYS A 115 -29.45 -30.85 -13.70
C CYS A 115 -29.29 -30.40 -15.17
N LYS A 116 -29.44 -31.32 -16.14
CA LYS A 116 -29.37 -31.00 -17.58
C LYS A 116 -30.51 -30.07 -18.02
N SER A 117 -31.71 -30.29 -17.49
CA SER A 117 -32.88 -29.44 -17.76
C SER A 117 -32.66 -28.01 -17.26
N LEU A 118 -32.14 -27.86 -16.03
CA LEU A 118 -31.86 -26.56 -15.43
C LEU A 118 -30.76 -25.80 -16.18
N LEU A 119 -29.68 -26.47 -16.58
CA LEU A 119 -28.63 -25.87 -17.40
C LEU A 119 -29.17 -25.36 -18.75
N LYS A 120 -30.07 -26.11 -19.38
CA LYS A 120 -30.74 -25.69 -20.62
C LYS A 120 -31.61 -24.43 -20.39
N LYS A 121 -32.30 -24.32 -19.26
CA LYS A 121 -33.06 -23.11 -18.88
C LYS A 121 -32.14 -21.89 -18.73
N ILE A 122 -31.01 -22.04 -18.03
CA ILE A 122 -30.01 -20.97 -17.85
C ILE A 122 -29.48 -20.47 -19.21
N ILE A 123 -29.04 -21.38 -20.08
CA ILE A 123 -28.51 -21.02 -21.41
C ILE A 123 -29.57 -20.30 -22.26
N THR A 124 -30.83 -20.76 -22.18
CA THR A 124 -31.94 -20.14 -22.91
C THR A 124 -32.20 -18.71 -22.42
N LEU A 125 -32.12 -18.47 -21.10
CA LEU A 125 -32.26 -17.14 -20.50
C LEU A 125 -31.11 -16.21 -20.92
N GLU A 126 -29.86 -16.67 -20.85
CA GLU A 126 -28.70 -15.88 -21.29
C GLU A 126 -28.79 -15.48 -22.76
N GLN A 127 -29.15 -16.42 -23.64
CA GLN A 127 -29.32 -16.15 -25.07
C GLN A 127 -30.43 -15.13 -25.34
N PHE A 128 -31.52 -15.19 -24.58
CA PHE A 128 -32.62 -14.24 -24.68
C PHE A 128 -32.24 -12.83 -24.24
N ILE A 129 -31.53 -12.69 -23.11
CA ILE A 129 -31.03 -11.39 -22.63
C ILE A 129 -30.05 -10.80 -23.64
N MET A 130 -29.10 -11.59 -24.13
CA MET A 130 -28.13 -11.14 -25.14
C MET A 130 -28.79 -10.63 -26.43
N LEU A 131 -29.85 -11.31 -26.87
CA LEU A 131 -30.60 -10.92 -28.05
C LEU A 131 -31.33 -9.57 -27.85
N ASN A 132 -31.95 -9.36 -26.69
CA ASN A 132 -32.62 -8.11 -26.35
C ASN A 132 -31.63 -6.96 -26.14
N TYR A 133 -30.53 -7.20 -25.41
CA TYR A 133 -29.44 -6.22 -25.25
C TYR A 133 -28.88 -5.76 -26.60
N THR A 134 -28.66 -6.69 -27.53
CA THR A 134 -28.26 -6.36 -28.91
C THR A 134 -29.29 -5.47 -29.60
N GLY A 135 -30.58 -5.65 -29.31
CA GLY A 135 -31.66 -4.78 -29.77
C GLY A 135 -31.57 -3.36 -29.22
N ILE A 136 -31.28 -3.22 -27.93
CA ILE A 136 -31.07 -1.91 -27.27
C ILE A 136 -29.88 -1.18 -27.93
N VAL A 137 -28.74 -1.85 -28.05
CA VAL A 137 -27.54 -1.27 -28.67
C VAL A 137 -27.84 -0.79 -30.09
N LYS A 138 -28.53 -1.62 -30.89
CA LYS A 138 -28.85 -1.28 -32.29
C LYS A 138 -29.84 -0.13 -32.39
N ILE A 139 -30.81 -0.04 -31.48
CA ILE A 139 -31.79 1.04 -31.53
C ILE A 139 -31.20 2.37 -31.04
N MET A 140 -30.35 2.34 -30.02
CA MET A 140 -29.63 3.50 -29.53
C MET A 140 -28.62 4.04 -30.55
N LYS A 141 -27.83 3.17 -31.20
CA LYS A 141 -26.97 3.59 -32.33
C LYS A 141 -27.77 4.20 -33.48
N LYS A 142 -29.00 3.74 -33.66
CA LYS A 142 -29.91 4.30 -34.67
C LYS A 142 -30.45 5.67 -34.24
N LEU A 143 -30.78 5.85 -32.96
CA LEU A 143 -31.15 7.15 -32.41
C LEU A 143 -30.03 8.16 -32.68
N ASP A 144 -28.79 7.85 -32.29
CA ASP A 144 -27.63 8.75 -32.46
C ASP A 144 -27.39 9.16 -33.90
N ARG A 145 -27.55 8.21 -34.83
CA ARG A 145 -27.40 8.49 -36.27
C ARG A 145 -28.43 9.50 -36.78
N HIS A 146 -29.62 9.51 -36.20
CA HIS A 146 -30.69 10.42 -36.62
C HIS A 146 -30.68 11.72 -35.81
N SER A 147 -30.58 11.65 -34.48
CA SER A 147 -30.62 12.83 -33.60
C SER A 147 -29.33 13.64 -33.56
N GLY A 148 -28.16 13.00 -33.78
CA GLY A 148 -26.85 13.63 -33.63
C GLY A 148 -26.39 13.83 -32.17
N LEU A 149 -27.19 13.42 -31.18
CA LEU A 149 -26.96 13.71 -29.76
C LEU A 149 -25.99 12.74 -29.04
N LYS A 150 -25.52 11.67 -29.71
CA LYS A 150 -24.60 10.67 -29.16
C LYS A 150 -25.00 10.13 -27.76
N LEU A 151 -26.26 9.77 -27.59
CA LEU A 151 -26.82 9.28 -26.33
C LEU A 151 -26.67 7.77 -26.14
N SER A 152 -26.21 7.02 -27.14
CA SER A 152 -26.05 5.57 -26.99
C SER A 152 -25.05 5.20 -25.90
N GLU A 153 -23.88 5.82 -25.86
CA GLU A 153 -22.84 5.56 -24.87
C GLU A 153 -23.31 5.77 -23.42
N PRO A 154 -23.84 6.96 -23.02
CA PRO A 154 -24.30 7.17 -21.66
C PRO A 154 -25.48 6.27 -21.27
N TYR A 155 -26.36 5.96 -22.22
CA TYR A 155 -27.46 5.03 -21.98
C TYR A 155 -26.97 3.60 -21.73
N MET A 156 -26.00 3.13 -22.52
CA MET A 156 -25.42 1.79 -22.34
C MET A 156 -24.70 1.67 -20.99
N PHE A 157 -24.04 2.72 -20.52
CA PHE A 157 -23.40 2.76 -19.20
C PHE A 157 -24.43 2.54 -18.07
N ARG A 158 -25.60 3.16 -18.16
CA ARG A 158 -26.67 2.96 -17.18
C ARG A 158 -27.18 1.51 -17.13
N LEU A 159 -27.13 0.77 -18.24
CA LEU A 159 -27.55 -0.64 -18.29
C LEU A 159 -26.57 -1.58 -17.60
N VAL A 160 -25.31 -1.18 -17.41
CA VAL A 160 -24.30 -1.99 -16.74
C VAL A 160 -24.71 -2.29 -15.30
N TYR A 161 -25.35 -1.33 -14.62
CA TYR A 161 -25.80 -1.48 -13.24
C TYR A 161 -27.08 -2.31 -13.07
N LEU A 162 -27.68 -2.81 -14.15
CA LEU A 162 -28.91 -3.59 -14.08
C LEU A 162 -28.62 -5.08 -13.83
N PRO A 163 -29.50 -5.80 -13.10
CA PRO A 163 -29.31 -7.20 -12.70
C PRO A 163 -29.00 -8.16 -13.86
N PHE A 164 -29.58 -7.92 -15.03
CA PHE A 164 -29.37 -8.77 -16.21
C PHE A 164 -27.98 -8.62 -16.85
N TYR A 165 -27.19 -7.63 -16.42
CA TYR A 165 -25.80 -7.42 -16.88
C TYR A 165 -24.77 -7.99 -15.89
N HIS A 166 -25.06 -7.96 -14.58
CA HIS A 166 -24.21 -8.49 -13.52
C HIS A 166 -24.97 -9.52 -12.66
N SER A 167 -24.97 -10.79 -13.06
CA SER A 167 -25.49 -11.89 -12.22
C SER A 167 -24.37 -12.88 -11.89
N GLU A 168 -23.70 -12.63 -10.77
CA GLU A 168 -22.73 -13.57 -10.18
C GLU A 168 -23.42 -14.87 -9.74
N GLU A 169 -24.66 -14.78 -9.26
CA GLU A 169 -25.47 -15.92 -8.83
C GLU A 169 -25.72 -16.92 -9.97
N LEU A 170 -26.20 -16.44 -11.13
CA LEU A 170 -26.48 -17.30 -12.28
C LEU A 170 -25.20 -17.95 -12.84
N SER A 171 -24.10 -17.19 -12.83
CA SER A 171 -22.79 -17.66 -13.28
C SER A 171 -22.25 -18.78 -12.38
N THR A 172 -22.39 -18.63 -11.07
CA THR A 172 -21.98 -19.62 -10.06
C THR A 172 -22.81 -20.90 -10.19
N ILE A 173 -24.14 -20.78 -10.32
CA ILE A 173 -25.04 -21.93 -10.49
C ILE A 173 -24.69 -22.69 -11.77
N LYS A 174 -24.45 -21.97 -12.88
CA LYS A 174 -24.06 -22.56 -14.16
C LYS A 174 -22.74 -23.32 -14.06
N HIS A 175 -21.73 -22.75 -13.41
CA HIS A 175 -20.43 -23.40 -13.21
C HIS A 175 -20.58 -24.70 -12.42
N ASN A 176 -21.27 -24.64 -11.27
CA ASN A 176 -21.51 -25.80 -10.42
C ASN A 176 -22.30 -26.91 -11.14
N LEU A 177 -23.27 -26.55 -11.99
CA LEU A 177 -24.02 -27.52 -12.79
C LEU A 177 -23.15 -28.16 -13.89
N MET A 178 -22.27 -27.39 -14.53
CA MET A 178 -21.32 -27.92 -15.52
C MET A 178 -20.32 -28.89 -14.87
N ASP A 179 -19.80 -28.55 -13.70
CA ASP A 179 -18.86 -29.41 -12.96
C ASP A 179 -19.52 -30.73 -12.57
N LYS A 180 -20.72 -30.68 -11.98
CA LYS A 180 -21.52 -31.87 -11.64
C LYS A 180 -21.84 -32.77 -12.84
N LEU A 181 -22.08 -32.19 -14.02
CA LEU A 181 -22.36 -32.96 -15.24
C LEU A 181 -21.10 -33.52 -15.90
N SER A 182 -19.92 -32.96 -15.61
CA SER A 182 -18.63 -33.42 -16.12
C SER A 182 -17.99 -34.55 -15.31
N GLY A 183 -18.53 -34.87 -14.12
CA GLY A 183 -18.06 -35.98 -13.28
C GLY A 183 -16.74 -35.72 -12.55
N THR A 184 -16.34 -34.45 -12.41
CA THR A 184 -15.14 -34.05 -11.66
C THR A 184 -15.51 -33.70 -10.22
N ASP A 185 -15.50 -34.70 -9.32
CA ASP A 185 -15.45 -34.44 -7.87
C ASP A 185 -14.05 -33.92 -7.52
N THR A 186 -13.88 -32.60 -7.58
CA THR A 186 -12.76 -31.92 -6.91
C THR A 186 -13.32 -30.93 -5.92
N THR A 187 -13.30 -31.31 -4.65
CA THR A 187 -13.24 -30.35 -3.54
C THR A 187 -11.91 -29.59 -3.68
N THR A 188 -11.93 -28.54 -4.48
CA THR A 188 -10.88 -27.53 -4.55
C THR A 188 -11.56 -26.18 -4.40
N THR A 189 -11.14 -25.46 -3.37
CA THR A 189 -11.32 -24.02 -3.19
C THR A 189 -11.17 -23.26 -4.53
N PRO A 190 -11.91 -22.17 -4.75
CA PRO A 190 -12.02 -21.53 -6.05
C PRO A 190 -10.68 -20.91 -6.47
N GLU A 191 -9.89 -21.65 -7.24
CA GLU A 191 -8.85 -21.09 -8.08
C GLU A 191 -9.52 -20.53 -9.34
N GLU A 192 -9.44 -19.21 -9.50
CA GLU A 192 -9.77 -18.47 -10.71
C GLU A 192 -9.07 -19.09 -11.94
N LYS A 193 -9.79 -19.95 -12.66
CA LYS A 193 -9.47 -20.29 -14.05
C LYS A 193 -10.70 -20.08 -14.91
N SER A 194 -11.02 -18.80 -15.13
CA SER A 194 -11.93 -18.38 -16.19
C SER A 194 -11.24 -18.60 -17.56
N ALA A 195 -11.61 -19.67 -18.27
CA ALA A 195 -11.38 -19.79 -19.71
C ALA A 195 -12.51 -19.06 -20.49
N PRO A 196 -12.28 -18.63 -21.74
CA PRO A 196 -12.59 -17.28 -22.18
C PRO A 196 -14.04 -17.11 -22.62
N LEU A 197 -14.76 -16.22 -21.93
CA LEU A 197 -15.90 -15.49 -22.48
C LEU A 197 -15.39 -14.12 -22.91
N LEU A 198 -15.34 -13.89 -24.24
CA LEU A 198 -15.18 -12.59 -24.89
C LEU A 198 -14.32 -11.57 -24.13
N THR A 199 -13.02 -11.84 -24.05
CA THR A 199 -12.06 -10.76 -23.84
C THR A 199 -12.17 -9.83 -25.05
N MET A 200 -12.83 -8.69 -24.84
CA MET A 200 -12.59 -7.52 -25.67
C MET A 200 -11.08 -7.28 -25.69
N PRO A 201 -10.49 -6.84 -26.82
CA PRO A 201 -9.13 -6.35 -26.82
C PRO A 201 -9.01 -5.31 -25.70
N SER A 202 -7.92 -5.38 -24.95
CA SER A 202 -7.47 -4.46 -23.89
C SER A 202 -7.17 -3.04 -24.41
N ILE A 203 -7.95 -2.59 -25.39
CA ILE A 203 -7.95 -1.29 -26.06
C ILE A 203 -9.20 -0.48 -25.66
N LEU A 204 -10.23 -1.07 -25.04
CA LEU A 204 -11.43 -0.35 -24.59
C LEU A 204 -11.55 -0.12 -23.08
N THR A 205 -10.78 -0.83 -22.24
CA THR A 205 -10.56 -0.50 -20.81
C THR A 205 -9.54 0.62 -20.60
N LYS A 206 -9.25 1.40 -21.66
CA LYS A 206 -8.38 2.59 -21.63
C LYS A 206 -9.10 3.87 -22.09
N LEU A 207 -10.43 3.90 -21.95
CA LEU A 207 -11.25 5.11 -22.16
C LEU A 207 -12.08 5.45 -20.90
N ASP A 208 -11.67 4.96 -19.73
CA ASP A 208 -12.39 5.04 -18.45
C ASP A 208 -12.51 6.46 -17.83
N GLN A 209 -12.26 7.54 -18.58
CA GLN A 209 -12.58 8.90 -18.14
C GLN A 209 -13.09 9.73 -19.32
N VAL A 210 -14.37 9.56 -19.66
CA VAL A 210 -15.05 10.54 -20.50
C VAL A 210 -15.29 11.80 -19.66
N PHE A 211 -14.47 12.79 -19.95
CA PHE A 211 -14.74 14.23 -19.94
C PHE A 211 -16.23 14.58 -19.89
N ILE A 212 -16.72 14.91 -18.71
CA ILE A 212 -17.82 15.87 -18.58
C ILE A 212 -17.38 16.86 -17.51
N PRO A 213 -17.03 18.11 -17.89
CA PRO A 213 -16.87 19.15 -16.89
C PRO A 213 -18.19 19.29 -16.11
N PRO A 214 -18.12 19.51 -14.79
CA PRO A 214 -19.30 19.61 -13.95
C PRO A 214 -20.28 20.66 -14.48
N SER A 215 -21.58 20.36 -14.46
CA SER A 215 -22.63 21.19 -15.05
C SER A 215 -22.83 22.55 -14.36
N SER A 216 -22.20 22.75 -13.20
CA SER A 216 -22.16 24.01 -12.46
C SER A 216 -20.84 24.09 -11.69
N ILE A 217 -20.01 25.08 -11.99
CA ILE A 217 -18.82 25.43 -11.23
C ILE A 217 -19.06 26.83 -10.70
N MET A 218 -19.06 27.02 -9.38
CA MET A 218 -19.10 28.38 -8.83
C MET A 218 -17.67 28.90 -8.64
N PRO A 219 -17.45 30.23 -8.63
CA PRO A 219 -16.14 30.80 -8.34
C PRO A 219 -15.63 30.30 -6.99
N GLN A 220 -14.32 30.16 -6.81
CA GLN A 220 -13.67 29.74 -5.55
C GLN A 220 -13.74 28.25 -5.17
N HIS A 221 -14.32 27.38 -6.00
CA HIS A 221 -14.26 25.94 -5.75
C HIS A 221 -12.81 25.41 -5.79
N ASN A 222 -12.50 24.49 -4.89
CA ASN A 222 -11.24 23.76 -4.90
C ASN A 222 -11.44 22.48 -5.75
N ILE A 223 -10.52 22.27 -6.69
CA ILE A 223 -10.60 21.18 -7.66
C ILE A 223 -9.30 20.42 -7.63
N LEU A 224 -9.39 19.11 -7.36
CA LEU A 224 -8.28 18.20 -7.51
C LEU A 224 -8.21 17.74 -8.96
N ILE A 225 -7.12 18.05 -9.62
CA ILE A 225 -6.80 17.68 -10.99
C ILE A 225 -5.68 16.65 -10.92
N GLN A 226 -5.87 15.49 -11.54
CA GLN A 226 -4.83 14.48 -11.61
C GLN A 226 -4.59 14.07 -13.06
N LEU A 227 -3.33 14.18 -13.49
CA LEU A 227 -2.90 13.80 -14.83
C LEU A 227 -1.86 12.67 -14.72
N SER A 228 -2.13 11.53 -15.35
CA SER A 228 -1.29 10.34 -15.30
C SER A 228 -0.86 9.87 -16.68
N GLY A 229 0.43 9.65 -16.90
CA GLY A 229 0.94 9.22 -18.21
C GLY A 229 2.41 8.85 -18.20
N LYS A 230 3.02 8.72 -19.38
CA LYS A 230 4.35 8.10 -19.54
C LYS A 230 5.55 9.02 -19.24
N HIS A 231 5.33 10.34 -19.31
CA HIS A 231 6.39 11.33 -19.29
C HIS A 231 6.14 12.37 -18.19
N GLY A 232 7.12 12.58 -17.31
CA GLY A 232 6.89 13.38 -16.11
C GLY A 232 6.82 14.88 -16.34
N THR A 233 7.89 15.49 -16.87
CA THR A 233 7.98 16.95 -17.04
C THR A 233 6.92 17.48 -18.00
N ASP A 234 6.60 16.70 -19.03
CA ASP A 234 5.60 17.06 -20.04
C ASP A 234 4.20 17.16 -19.45
N ILE A 235 3.83 16.22 -18.57
CA ILE A 235 2.56 16.19 -17.84
C ILE A 235 2.46 17.35 -16.86
N ILE A 236 3.53 17.61 -16.09
CA ILE A 236 3.58 18.73 -15.14
C ILE A 236 3.42 20.05 -15.90
N GLY A 237 4.19 20.25 -16.98
CA GLY A 237 4.14 21.45 -17.81
C GLY A 237 2.75 21.70 -18.39
N CYS A 238 2.11 20.65 -18.94
CA CYS A 238 0.74 20.70 -19.47
C CYS A 238 -0.29 21.23 -18.46
N VAL A 239 -0.23 20.73 -17.23
CA VAL A 239 -1.17 21.14 -16.17
C VAL A 239 -0.87 22.58 -15.75
N LEU A 240 0.39 22.91 -15.46
CA LEU A 240 0.78 24.24 -15.02
C LEU A 240 0.56 25.33 -16.09
N GLU A 241 0.78 25.01 -17.37
CA GLU A 241 0.48 25.91 -18.50
C GLU A 241 -1.03 26.25 -18.54
N SER A 242 -1.87 25.25 -18.31
CA SER A 242 -3.32 25.47 -18.24
C SER A 242 -3.69 26.31 -17.02
N MET A 243 -3.09 26.06 -15.84
CA MET A 243 -3.34 26.88 -14.65
C MET A 243 -2.92 28.34 -14.84
N ALA A 244 -1.77 28.57 -15.48
CA ALA A 244 -1.27 29.91 -15.76
C ALA A 244 -2.18 30.66 -16.75
N LYS A 245 -2.69 29.96 -17.79
CA LYS A 245 -3.58 30.55 -18.80
C LYS A 245 -4.93 30.99 -18.23
N PHE A 246 -5.47 30.24 -17.27
CA PHE A 246 -6.78 30.51 -16.64
C PHE A 246 -6.66 31.12 -15.23
N ASN A 247 -5.51 31.70 -14.88
CA ASN A 247 -5.25 32.42 -13.62
C ASN A 247 -5.67 31.67 -12.34
N CYS A 248 -5.46 30.35 -12.31
CA CYS A 248 -5.82 29.52 -11.17
C CYS A 248 -4.79 29.63 -10.05
N THR A 249 -5.26 29.60 -8.80
CA THR A 249 -4.37 29.55 -7.63
C THR A 249 -4.09 28.10 -7.26
N ILE A 250 -2.81 27.71 -7.22
CA ILE A 250 -2.41 26.37 -6.78
C ILE A 250 -2.39 26.33 -5.25
N ILE A 251 -3.10 25.39 -4.65
CA ILE A 251 -3.15 25.17 -3.20
C ILE A 251 -2.09 24.15 -2.79
N ASP A 252 -2.03 23.03 -3.50
CA ASP A 252 -1.11 21.93 -3.20
C ASP A 252 -0.84 21.11 -4.48
N PHE A 253 0.26 20.37 -4.52
CA PHE A 253 0.58 19.47 -5.63
C PHE A 253 1.47 18.30 -5.20
N MET A 254 1.31 17.17 -5.87
CA MET A 254 2.12 15.98 -5.65
C MET A 254 2.48 15.34 -6.98
N LEU A 255 3.74 14.91 -7.10
CA LEU A 255 4.20 14.06 -8.19
C LEU A 255 4.55 12.67 -7.64
N SER A 256 3.91 11.65 -8.18
CA SER A 256 4.26 10.25 -7.94
C SER A 256 4.80 9.62 -9.22
N ARG A 257 5.90 8.88 -9.12
CA ARG A 257 6.52 8.18 -10.25
C ARG A 257 6.79 6.73 -9.89
N LEU A 258 6.27 5.84 -10.71
CA LEU A 258 6.60 4.41 -10.69
C LEU A 258 7.10 4.01 -12.08
N TYR A 259 8.41 3.88 -12.23
CA TYR A 259 9.08 3.67 -13.52
C TYR A 259 8.69 4.74 -14.56
N HIS A 260 8.05 4.30 -15.66
CA HIS A 260 7.57 5.16 -16.73
C HIS A 260 6.16 5.69 -16.47
N ASN A 261 5.48 5.32 -15.39
CA ASN A 261 4.16 5.87 -15.08
C ASN A 261 4.33 7.01 -14.08
N VAL A 262 3.93 8.20 -14.50
CA VAL A 262 3.96 9.41 -13.68
C VAL A 262 2.55 9.91 -13.47
N THR A 263 2.22 10.23 -12.24
CA THR A 263 0.96 10.83 -11.83
C THR A 263 1.26 12.17 -11.18
N PHE A 264 0.74 13.25 -11.76
CA PHE A 264 0.79 14.59 -11.20
C PHE A 264 -0.60 14.99 -10.72
N GLY A 265 -0.76 15.14 -9.41
CA GLY A 265 -1.96 15.68 -8.79
C GLY A 265 -1.73 17.13 -8.40
N VAL A 266 -2.69 18.01 -8.68
CA VAL A 266 -2.68 19.40 -8.25
C VAL A 266 -4.05 19.77 -7.73
N LEU A 267 -4.08 20.38 -6.56
CA LEU A 267 -5.27 20.98 -5.98
C LEU A 267 -5.26 22.48 -6.30
N VAL A 268 -6.28 22.94 -7.01
CA VAL A 268 -6.37 24.33 -7.48
C VAL A 268 -7.66 25.00 -7.06
N ARG A 269 -7.60 26.30 -6.84
CA ARG A 269 -8.77 27.16 -6.68
C ARG A 269 -9.01 27.94 -7.96
N LEU A 270 -10.21 27.81 -8.51
CA LEU A 270 -10.62 28.55 -9.69
C LEU A 270 -10.91 30.01 -9.36
N SER A 271 -10.42 30.92 -10.20
CA SER A 271 -10.72 32.36 -10.14
C SER A 271 -12.08 32.68 -10.75
N ASP A 272 -12.46 32.00 -11.83
CA ASP A 272 -13.61 32.29 -12.68
C ASP A 272 -14.48 31.04 -12.92
N GLU A 273 -15.73 31.22 -13.33
CA GLU A 273 -16.69 30.13 -13.64
C GLU A 273 -16.42 29.45 -15.00
N SER A 274 -15.30 29.78 -15.67
CA SER A 274 -15.04 29.31 -17.03
C SER A 274 -14.73 27.81 -17.05
N VAL A 275 -15.55 27.06 -17.81
CA VAL A 275 -15.35 25.63 -18.09
C VAL A 275 -14.17 25.38 -19.02
N ASP A 276 -13.64 26.43 -19.65
CA ASP A 276 -12.59 26.37 -20.67
C ASP A 276 -11.28 25.73 -20.18
N ILE A 277 -10.99 25.83 -18.88
CA ILE A 277 -9.84 25.16 -18.28
C ILE A 277 -9.89 23.64 -18.45
N PHE A 278 -11.07 23.03 -18.30
CA PHE A 278 -11.24 21.58 -18.44
C PHE A 278 -11.07 21.14 -19.89
N ASN A 279 -11.53 21.96 -20.84
CA ASN A 279 -11.34 21.72 -22.27
C ASN A 279 -9.85 21.80 -22.63
N HIS A 280 -9.14 22.82 -22.15
CA HIS A 280 -7.71 22.98 -22.41
C HIS A 280 -6.88 21.85 -21.80
N LEU A 281 -7.20 21.45 -20.56
CA LEU A 281 -6.58 20.29 -19.93
C LEU A 281 -6.89 19.00 -20.70
N SER A 282 -8.10 18.84 -21.24
CA SER A 282 -8.47 17.72 -22.12
C SER A 282 -7.58 17.60 -23.34
N GLU A 283 -7.42 18.72 -24.04
CA GLU A 283 -6.63 18.81 -25.25
C GLU A 283 -5.16 18.48 -24.95
N ASN A 284 -4.62 19.02 -23.86
CA ASN A 284 -3.24 18.77 -23.48
C ASN A 284 -3.02 17.35 -22.95
N ALA A 285 -3.98 16.75 -22.25
CA ALA A 285 -3.92 15.35 -21.85
C ALA A 285 -3.85 14.42 -23.07
N ARG A 286 -4.65 14.69 -24.11
CA ARG A 286 -4.63 13.95 -25.38
C ARG A 286 -3.29 14.08 -26.11
N LYS A 287 -2.67 15.26 -26.08
CA LYS A 287 -1.35 15.50 -26.70
C LYS A 287 -0.28 14.55 -26.16
N TRP A 288 -0.37 14.17 -24.88
CA TRP A 288 0.64 13.39 -24.17
C TRP A 288 0.24 11.94 -23.87
N ASP A 289 -0.85 11.44 -24.46
CA ASP A 289 -1.39 10.09 -24.16
C ASP A 289 -1.58 9.90 -22.64
N ALA A 290 -2.04 10.96 -21.96
CA ALA A 290 -2.21 11.01 -20.51
C ALA A 290 -3.69 10.91 -20.13
N VAL A 291 -3.95 10.25 -19.00
CA VAL A 291 -5.26 10.07 -18.38
C VAL A 291 -5.49 11.21 -17.39
N LEU A 292 -6.60 11.91 -17.54
CA LEU A 292 -6.93 13.12 -16.79
C LEU A 292 -8.22 12.93 -15.99
N SER A 293 -8.11 13.06 -14.66
CA SER A 293 -9.22 13.02 -13.73
C SER A 293 -9.40 14.34 -13.00
N PHE A 294 -10.65 14.60 -12.61
CA PHE A 294 -11.05 15.78 -11.86
C PHE A 294 -11.97 15.38 -10.72
N GLN A 295 -11.79 16.02 -9.57
CA GLN A 295 -12.71 15.89 -8.44
C GLN A 295 -12.94 17.28 -7.85
N ILE A 296 -14.20 17.73 -7.82
CA ILE A 296 -14.57 18.94 -7.09
C ILE A 296 -14.63 18.59 -5.60
N GLN A 297 -13.99 19.40 -4.77
CA GLN A 297 -14.19 19.33 -3.32
C GLN A 297 -15.29 20.33 -2.92
N ASP A 298 -16.31 19.83 -2.21
CA ASP A 298 -17.39 20.66 -1.67
C ASP A 298 -16.84 21.63 -0.61
N GLU A 299 -17.24 22.91 -0.64
CA GLU A 299 -16.81 23.95 0.31
C GLU A 299 -17.10 23.62 1.79
N ARG A 300 -18.00 22.65 2.06
CA ARG A 300 -18.35 22.22 3.42
C ARG A 300 -17.23 21.40 4.08
N GLU A 301 -16.38 20.75 3.29
CA GLU A 301 -15.14 20.18 3.78
C GLU A 301 -14.08 21.28 3.75
N LYS A 302 -13.91 21.99 4.87
CA LYS A 302 -12.70 22.81 5.05
C LYS A 302 -11.52 21.90 4.74
N ILE A 303 -10.75 22.23 3.71
CA ILE A 303 -9.45 21.60 3.42
C ILE A 303 -8.56 21.93 4.62
N LYS A 304 -8.58 21.05 5.61
CA LYS A 304 -7.76 21.15 6.82
C LYS A 304 -6.40 20.49 6.64
N HIS A 305 -6.22 19.72 5.57
CA HIS A 305 -5.16 18.73 5.42
C HIS A 305 -4.32 18.99 4.19
N LEU A 306 -3.01 18.76 4.31
CA LEU A 306 -2.12 18.50 3.17
C LEU A 306 -2.54 17.19 2.48
N LEU A 307 -2.21 17.01 1.20
CA LEU A 307 -2.52 15.79 0.43
C LEU A 307 -2.09 14.49 1.14
N ASP A 308 -1.03 14.55 1.95
CA ASP A 308 -0.48 13.42 2.70
C ASP A 308 -1.24 13.08 4.01
N GLU A 309 -2.19 13.92 4.47
CA GLU A 309 -2.83 13.81 5.80
C GLU A 309 -4.30 13.32 5.80
N ALA A 310 -4.95 13.19 4.65
CA ALA A 310 -6.35 12.74 4.57
C ALA A 310 -6.49 11.20 4.61
N PRO A 311 -7.56 10.61 5.22
CA PRO A 311 -8.82 11.23 5.66
C PRO A 311 -9.02 11.32 7.19
N TYR A 312 -7.99 11.10 8.02
CA TYR A 312 -8.18 10.96 9.48
C TYR A 312 -7.51 12.08 10.29
N ASP A 313 -8.32 12.90 10.96
CA ASP A 313 -7.87 13.94 11.89
C ASP A 313 -7.30 13.34 13.18
N ASN A 314 -6.37 14.06 13.81
CA ASN A 314 -5.87 13.77 15.16
C ASN A 314 -5.29 12.35 15.32
N ARG A 315 -4.36 11.98 14.43
CA ARG A 315 -3.62 10.71 14.48
C ARG A 315 -2.14 10.91 14.74
N LEU A 316 -1.52 9.93 15.39
CA LEU A 316 -0.08 9.90 15.60
C LEU A 316 0.62 9.50 14.30
N LYS A 317 1.74 10.17 13.99
CA LYS A 317 2.57 9.85 12.84
C LYS A 317 3.68 8.90 13.26
N TYR A 318 3.67 7.71 12.68
CA TYR A 318 4.68 6.68 12.90
C TYR A 318 5.30 6.26 11.58
N THR A 319 6.40 5.54 11.69
CA THR A 319 6.99 4.84 10.56
C THR A 319 7.35 3.43 10.96
N ALA A 320 7.05 2.48 10.08
CA ALA A 320 7.46 1.10 10.23
C ALA A 320 8.52 0.80 9.17
N THR A 321 9.75 0.59 9.61
CA THR A 321 10.82 0.05 8.77
C THR A 321 10.71 -1.47 8.82
N VAL A 322 10.34 -2.06 7.69
CA VAL A 322 10.28 -3.51 7.52
C VAL A 322 11.57 -3.97 6.84
N LEU A 323 12.21 -5.01 7.36
CA LEU A 323 13.47 -5.51 6.82
C LEU A 323 13.59 -7.05 6.90
N ASN A 324 14.07 -7.65 5.81
CA ASN A 324 14.44 -9.05 5.72
C ASN A 324 15.57 -9.21 4.69
N GLN A 325 16.71 -9.74 5.11
CA GLN A 325 17.88 -9.92 4.23
C GLN A 325 17.64 -10.96 3.12
N ASN A 326 16.66 -11.85 3.29
CA ASN A 326 16.28 -12.86 2.31
C ASN A 326 15.16 -12.38 1.36
N GLY A 327 14.73 -11.12 1.50
CA GLY A 327 13.62 -10.54 0.76
C GLY A 327 12.27 -10.66 1.47
N LEU A 328 11.42 -9.65 1.27
CA LEU A 328 10.06 -9.59 1.79
C LEU A 328 9.13 -10.44 0.93
N THR A 329 8.38 -11.33 1.58
CA THR A 329 7.43 -12.21 0.91
C THR A 329 6.06 -11.54 0.76
N SER A 330 5.32 -11.90 -0.28
CA SER A 330 3.93 -11.45 -0.44
C SER A 330 3.05 -11.88 0.73
N GLN A 331 3.29 -13.06 1.30
CA GLN A 331 2.59 -13.56 2.48
C GLN A 331 2.80 -12.65 3.70
N PHE A 332 4.06 -12.29 4.00
CA PHE A 332 4.35 -11.34 5.08
C PHE A 332 3.65 -10.00 4.83
N LEU A 333 3.75 -9.44 3.62
CA LEU A 333 3.14 -8.14 3.30
C LEU A 333 1.61 -8.16 3.44
N ASN A 334 0.97 -9.28 3.09
CA ASN A 334 -0.46 -9.48 3.28
C ASN A 334 -0.82 -9.54 4.77
N ASP A 335 -0.10 -10.33 5.57
CA ASP A 335 -0.36 -10.46 7.01
C ASP A 335 -0.06 -9.15 7.77
N TRP A 336 1.00 -8.44 7.36
CA TRP A 336 1.29 -7.06 7.80
C TRP A 336 0.13 -6.11 7.50
N THR A 337 -0.40 -6.13 6.27
CA THR A 337 -1.52 -5.26 5.88
C THR A 337 -2.79 -5.60 6.64
N LYS A 338 -3.07 -6.88 6.90
CA LYS A 338 -4.19 -7.32 7.76
C LYS A 338 -4.05 -6.79 9.19
N LEU A 339 -2.85 -6.90 9.77
CA LEU A 339 -2.55 -6.34 11.09
C LEU A 339 -2.83 -4.83 11.13
N LEU A 340 -2.37 -4.08 10.11
CA LEU A 340 -2.64 -2.64 10.00
C LEU A 340 -4.14 -2.32 9.91
N LEU A 341 -4.89 -3.08 9.10
CA LEU A 341 -6.33 -2.90 8.94
C LEU A 341 -7.09 -3.20 10.25
N GLU A 342 -6.75 -4.29 10.94
CA GLU A 342 -7.37 -4.67 12.21
C GLU A 342 -7.12 -3.64 13.31
N THR A 343 -5.93 -3.02 13.30
CA THR A 343 -5.56 -1.93 14.22
C THR A 343 -5.97 -0.54 13.73
N LYS A 344 -6.66 -0.45 12.58
CA LYS A 344 -7.10 0.78 11.93
C LYS A 344 -5.97 1.77 11.60
N ILE A 345 -4.74 1.28 11.45
CA ILE A 345 -3.58 2.07 11.04
C ILE A 345 -3.63 2.27 9.52
N SER A 346 -3.49 3.51 9.06
CA SER A 346 -3.46 3.82 7.63
C SER A 346 -2.02 3.96 7.13
N VAL A 347 -1.75 3.51 5.90
CA VAL A 347 -0.47 3.74 5.22
C VAL A 347 -0.59 5.01 4.39
N GLU A 348 0.23 6.01 4.69
CA GLU A 348 0.27 7.29 3.97
C GLU A 348 1.28 7.25 2.82
N LYS A 349 2.42 6.59 3.04
CA LYS A 349 3.51 6.50 2.04
C LYS A 349 4.29 5.20 2.18
N MET A 350 4.75 4.66 1.06
CA MET A 350 5.65 3.51 1.02
C MET A 350 6.91 3.90 0.26
N ASN A 351 8.07 3.79 0.92
CA ASN A 351 9.37 4.08 0.32
C ASN A 351 10.23 2.82 0.37
N ARG A 352 10.63 2.34 -0.80
CA ARG A 352 11.60 1.24 -0.87
C ARG A 352 12.98 1.77 -0.48
N LEU A 353 13.63 1.12 0.50
CA LEU A 353 14.97 1.50 0.95
C LEU A 353 16.07 0.67 0.26
N SER A 354 15.80 -0.61 0.01
CA SER A 354 16.79 -1.52 -0.59
C SER A 354 16.85 -1.40 -2.12
N LYS A 355 18.05 -1.49 -2.71
CA LYS A 355 18.29 -1.44 -4.17
C LYS A 355 18.31 -2.81 -4.84
N ASP A 356 18.53 -3.87 -4.08
CA ASP A 356 18.72 -5.24 -4.56
C ASP A 356 17.63 -5.73 -5.53
N LYS A 357 17.91 -6.81 -6.28
CA LYS A 357 16.86 -7.44 -7.12
C LYS A 357 15.65 -7.88 -6.29
N HIS A 358 15.89 -8.24 -5.04
CA HIS A 358 14.87 -8.57 -4.06
C HIS A 358 14.51 -7.36 -3.22
N LEU A 359 13.23 -7.26 -2.86
CA LEU A 359 12.71 -6.21 -2.01
C LEU A 359 13.05 -6.55 -0.56
N ASN A 360 14.17 -6.03 -0.05
CA ASN A 360 14.69 -6.42 1.27
C ASN A 360 14.22 -5.48 2.38
N SER A 361 14.02 -4.20 2.07
CA SER A 361 13.54 -3.23 3.05
C SER A 361 12.62 -2.16 2.48
N ILE A 362 11.56 -1.86 3.23
CA ILE A 362 10.54 -0.85 2.92
C ILE A 362 10.26 -0.04 4.19
N ASP A 363 10.15 1.27 4.00
CA ASP A 363 9.60 2.19 4.98
C ASP A 363 8.13 2.49 4.68
N PHE A 364 7.28 2.25 5.67
CA PHE A 364 5.89 2.69 5.68
C PHE A 364 5.78 3.95 6.54
N SER A 365 5.20 5.03 6.00
CA SER A 365 4.72 6.16 6.80
C SER A 365 3.28 5.87 7.20
N LEU A 366 3.00 5.92 8.49
CA LEU A 366 1.78 5.39 9.09
C LEU A 366 1.02 6.47 9.87
N SER A 367 -0.30 6.47 9.67
CA SER A 367 -1.28 7.24 10.43
C SER A 367 -1.92 6.34 11.49
N VAL A 368 -1.55 6.52 12.75
CA VAL A 368 -1.91 5.63 13.86
C VAL A 368 -2.99 6.26 14.74
N PRO A 369 -4.06 5.53 15.11
CA PRO A 369 -5.05 6.02 16.07
C PRO A 369 -4.42 6.40 17.43
N ASN A 370 -4.89 7.49 18.05
CA ASN A 370 -4.39 7.95 19.35
C ASN A 370 -4.75 7.00 20.51
N ASP A 371 -5.82 6.24 20.37
CA ASP A 371 -6.35 5.29 21.35
C ASP A 371 -5.78 3.86 21.20
N LEU A 372 -4.80 3.67 20.32
CA LEU A 372 -4.20 2.37 20.09
C LEU A 372 -3.39 1.88 21.29
N ASP A 373 -3.62 0.64 21.70
CA ASP A 373 -2.79 -0.06 22.67
C ASP A 373 -1.45 -0.47 22.03
N PHE A 374 -0.40 0.28 22.32
CA PHE A 374 0.94 0.02 21.80
C PHE A 374 1.57 -1.25 22.38
N ASP A 375 1.15 -1.71 23.56
CA ASP A 375 1.67 -2.94 24.15
C ASP A 375 1.10 -4.17 23.45
N ASP A 376 -0.21 -4.17 23.15
CA ASP A 376 -0.82 -5.19 22.28
C ASP A 376 -0.19 -5.18 20.88
N LEU A 377 -0.06 -4.00 20.27
CA LEU A 377 0.56 -3.89 18.95
C LEU A 377 1.99 -4.47 18.95
N ARG A 378 2.81 -4.16 19.95
CA ARG A 378 4.18 -4.72 20.07
C ARG A 378 4.17 -6.25 20.17
N GLN A 379 3.26 -6.83 20.94
CA GLN A 379 3.15 -8.29 21.05
C GLN A 379 2.76 -8.93 19.71
N ARG A 380 1.80 -8.34 18.99
CA ARG A 380 1.37 -8.82 17.67
C ARG A 380 2.47 -8.67 16.63
N LEU A 381 3.20 -7.55 16.65
CA LEU A 381 4.40 -7.34 15.82
C LEU A 381 5.47 -8.40 16.13
N PHE A 382 5.70 -8.72 17.40
CA PHE A 382 6.63 -9.77 17.81
C PHE A 382 6.26 -11.13 17.22
N GLN A 383 5.00 -11.54 17.33
CA GLN A 383 4.52 -12.79 16.74
C GLN A 383 4.67 -12.79 15.21
N LEU A 384 4.26 -11.71 14.54
CA LEU A 384 4.37 -11.57 13.09
C LEU A 384 5.82 -11.69 12.61
N SER A 385 6.74 -10.99 13.27
CA SER A 385 8.17 -11.08 12.91
C SER A 385 8.75 -12.47 13.15
N ALA A 386 8.41 -13.10 14.28
CA ALA A 386 8.90 -14.44 14.59
C ALA A 386 8.40 -15.48 13.57
N GLN A 387 7.15 -15.37 13.12
CA GLN A 387 6.56 -16.27 12.13
C GLN A 387 7.24 -16.15 10.75
N HIS A 388 7.58 -14.92 10.33
CA HIS A 388 8.06 -14.64 8.98
C HIS A 388 9.58 -14.40 8.89
N GLY A 389 10.30 -14.42 10.01
CA GLY A 389 11.72 -14.06 10.07
C GLY A 389 12.01 -12.63 9.56
N THR A 390 11.02 -11.74 9.66
CA THR A 390 11.05 -10.39 9.10
C THR A 390 10.95 -9.38 10.23
N ASP A 391 11.91 -8.47 10.35
CA ASP A 391 11.89 -7.48 11.42
C ASP A 391 11.02 -6.28 11.03
N VAL A 392 10.29 -5.77 12.02
CA VAL A 392 9.48 -4.55 11.89
C VAL A 392 9.87 -3.62 13.02
N ALA A 393 10.46 -2.48 12.67
CA ALA A 393 10.83 -1.43 13.62
C ALA A 393 9.84 -0.27 13.52
N LEU A 394 8.98 -0.13 14.53
CA LEU A 394 8.00 0.95 14.62
C LEU A 394 8.59 2.13 15.41
N GLN A 395 8.60 3.32 14.83
CA GLN A 395 9.20 4.52 15.40
C GLN A 395 8.31 5.74 15.18
N ASN A 396 8.37 6.74 16.06
CA ASN A 396 7.73 8.03 15.81
C ASN A 396 8.31 8.67 14.55
N LEU A 397 7.43 9.11 13.63
CA LEU A 397 7.84 9.85 12.44
C LEU A 397 7.97 11.32 12.81
N ASN A 398 9.17 11.72 13.25
CA ASN A 398 9.48 13.10 13.61
C ASN A 398 10.86 13.52 13.08
N VAL A 399 11.21 14.80 13.30
CA VAL A 399 12.46 15.40 12.84
C VAL A 399 13.71 14.68 13.35
N PHE A 400 13.64 13.94 14.46
CA PHE A 400 14.79 13.25 15.05
C PHE A 400 15.09 11.91 14.39
N ARG A 401 14.27 11.41 13.47
CA ARG A 401 14.55 10.11 12.82
C ARG A 401 15.91 10.10 12.09
N LYS A 402 16.15 11.10 11.23
CA LYS A 402 17.44 11.28 10.52
C LYS A 402 18.44 12.16 11.28
N ASN A 403 18.01 12.86 12.33
CA ASN A 403 18.82 13.81 13.11
C ASN A 403 19.28 13.26 14.47
N LYS A 404 19.51 11.94 14.55
CA LYS A 404 20.22 11.33 15.67
C LYS A 404 21.68 11.80 15.65
N ARG A 405 22.33 11.81 16.82
CA ARG A 405 23.67 12.40 17.00
C ARG A 405 24.61 11.55 17.86
N LEU A 406 24.08 10.67 18.70
CA LEU A 406 24.86 9.78 19.55
C LEU A 406 24.40 8.34 19.35
N VAL A 407 25.34 7.42 19.18
CA VAL A 407 25.07 5.97 19.22
C VAL A 407 25.89 5.33 20.32
N VAL A 408 25.21 4.58 21.18
CA VAL A 408 25.80 3.81 22.26
C VAL A 408 25.59 2.33 21.98
N PHE A 409 26.66 1.56 21.99
CA PHE A 409 26.64 0.12 21.74
C PHE A 409 27.02 -0.67 22.99
N ASP A 410 26.41 -1.82 23.20
CA ASP A 410 27.07 -2.89 23.94
C ASP A 410 28.24 -3.46 23.12
N MET A 411 29.18 -4.13 23.81
CA MET A 411 30.35 -4.73 23.18
C MET A 411 30.10 -6.21 22.86
N ASP A 412 30.00 -7.04 23.90
CA ASP A 412 29.83 -8.48 23.82
C ASP A 412 28.52 -8.80 23.09
N SER A 413 28.52 -9.82 22.23
CA SER A 413 27.36 -10.24 21.42
C SER A 413 26.68 -9.16 20.56
N THR A 414 27.24 -7.95 20.49
CA THR A 414 26.72 -6.78 19.74
C THR A 414 27.74 -6.25 18.75
N LEU A 415 28.81 -5.57 19.21
CA LEU A 415 29.89 -5.10 18.33
C LEU A 415 30.87 -6.22 17.95
N ILE A 416 31.05 -7.18 18.86
CA ILE A 416 31.82 -8.40 18.66
C ILE A 416 30.92 -9.62 18.87
N ARG A 417 31.28 -10.76 18.29
CA ARG A 417 30.47 -11.98 18.36
C ARG A 417 30.68 -12.80 19.63
N GLN A 418 31.83 -12.63 20.26
CA GLN A 418 32.24 -13.40 21.43
C GLN A 418 31.76 -12.75 22.72
N GLU A 419 31.57 -13.57 23.74
CA GLU A 419 31.49 -13.16 25.15
C GLU A 419 32.90 -13.13 25.73
N VAL A 420 33.43 -11.94 26.02
CA VAL A 420 34.83 -11.78 26.41
C VAL A 420 35.21 -12.60 27.65
N ILE A 421 34.32 -12.70 28.63
CA ILE A 421 34.63 -13.43 29.87
C ILE A 421 34.75 -14.94 29.63
N ASP A 422 34.00 -15.48 28.67
CA ASP A 422 34.07 -16.90 28.31
C ASP A 422 35.37 -17.20 27.57
N GLU A 423 35.87 -16.27 26.75
CA GLU A 423 37.19 -16.40 26.13
C GLU A 423 38.31 -16.40 27.17
N ILE A 424 38.25 -15.52 28.19
CA ILE A 424 39.24 -15.57 29.29
C ILE A 424 39.12 -16.89 30.07
N ALA A 425 37.90 -17.38 30.30
CA ALA A 425 37.65 -18.63 31.00
C ALA A 425 38.22 -19.85 30.26
N LYS A 426 38.18 -19.87 28.92
CA LYS A 426 38.81 -20.91 28.09
C LYS A 426 40.31 -20.99 28.32
N HIS A 427 40.99 -19.84 28.32
CA HIS A 427 42.42 -19.77 28.60
C HIS A 427 42.77 -20.12 30.05
N ALA A 428 41.86 -19.83 30.98
CA ALA A 428 42.01 -20.17 32.40
C ALA A 428 41.61 -21.62 32.74
N GLY A 429 41.00 -22.35 31.80
CA GLY A 429 40.54 -23.72 32.01
C GLY A 429 39.32 -23.87 32.91
N VAL A 430 38.48 -22.82 33.05
CA VAL A 430 37.35 -22.76 34.00
C VAL A 430 36.00 -22.48 33.31
N VAL A 431 35.86 -22.94 32.06
CA VAL A 431 34.68 -22.66 31.21
C VAL A 431 33.39 -23.20 31.84
N ASP A 432 33.43 -24.43 32.36
CA ASP A 432 32.24 -25.11 32.89
C ASP A 432 31.74 -24.43 34.17
N GLU A 433 32.64 -23.94 35.00
CA GLU A 433 32.33 -23.21 36.23
C GLU A 433 31.72 -21.84 35.92
N VAL A 434 32.29 -21.12 34.95
CA VAL A 434 31.75 -19.84 34.49
C VAL A 434 30.37 -20.03 33.88
N ALA A 435 30.17 -21.06 33.05
CA ALA A 435 28.89 -21.38 32.44
C ALA A 435 27.79 -21.67 33.49
N LYS A 436 28.11 -22.42 34.55
CA LYS A 436 27.18 -22.68 35.67
C LYS A 436 26.72 -21.38 36.34
N ILE A 437 27.64 -20.45 36.59
CA ILE A 437 27.30 -19.15 37.21
C ILE A 437 26.46 -18.29 36.25
N THR A 438 26.79 -18.28 34.97
CA THR A 438 26.00 -17.57 33.94
C THR A 438 24.58 -18.11 33.87
N ALA A 439 24.40 -19.44 33.92
CA ALA A 439 23.08 -20.07 33.94
C ALA A 439 22.25 -19.66 35.17
N SER A 440 22.85 -19.69 36.37
CA SER A 440 22.18 -19.21 37.60
C SER A 440 21.77 -17.74 37.51
N ALA A 441 22.61 -16.88 36.91
CA ALA A 441 22.26 -15.48 36.70
C ALA A 441 21.10 -15.29 35.71
N MET A 442 21.08 -16.06 34.62
CA MET A 442 20.00 -16.04 33.64
C MET A 442 18.67 -16.57 34.20
N ASN A 443 18.74 -17.51 35.16
CA ASN A 443 17.57 -18.00 35.92
C ASN A 443 17.08 -17.01 36.99
N GLY A 444 17.81 -15.91 37.24
CA GLY A 444 17.47 -14.94 38.29
C GLY A 444 17.80 -15.41 39.71
N GLU A 445 18.60 -16.47 39.86
CA GLU A 445 19.03 -16.99 41.18
C GLU A 445 20.03 -16.06 41.85
N ILE A 446 20.83 -15.34 41.06
CA ILE A 446 21.83 -14.36 41.50
C ILE A 446 21.75 -13.09 40.65
N ASP A 447 22.07 -11.94 41.24
CA ASP A 447 22.10 -10.67 40.52
C ASP A 447 23.35 -10.55 39.61
N PHE A 448 23.35 -9.54 38.74
CA PHE A 448 24.45 -9.32 37.80
C PHE A 448 25.80 -9.05 38.50
N LYS A 449 25.80 -8.29 39.60
CA LYS A 449 27.04 -7.92 40.32
C LYS A 449 27.66 -9.15 40.96
N GLU A 450 26.85 -9.97 41.58
CA GLU A 450 27.26 -11.23 42.19
C GLU A 450 27.73 -12.23 41.14
N SER A 451 26.98 -12.37 40.04
CA SER A 451 27.40 -13.20 38.90
C SER A 451 28.76 -12.78 38.35
N LEU A 452 28.98 -11.47 38.14
CA LEU A 452 30.26 -10.96 37.66
C LEU A 452 31.38 -11.23 38.65
N ARG A 453 31.18 -10.96 39.95
CA ARG A 453 32.20 -11.20 40.99
C ARG A 453 32.60 -12.66 41.04
N ARG A 454 31.64 -13.58 41.02
CA ARG A 454 31.93 -15.03 41.05
C ARG A 454 32.67 -15.49 39.80
N ARG A 455 32.25 -15.04 38.62
CA ARG A 455 32.94 -15.39 37.37
C ARG A 455 34.36 -14.84 37.33
N VAL A 456 34.56 -13.59 37.75
CA VAL A 456 35.90 -12.98 37.80
C VAL A 456 36.79 -13.66 38.83
N ALA A 457 36.26 -14.10 39.97
CA ALA A 457 37.02 -14.81 40.99
C ALA A 457 37.67 -16.11 40.47
N LEU A 458 37.00 -16.80 39.53
CA LEU A 458 37.54 -18.01 38.89
C LEU A 458 38.73 -17.71 37.97
N LEU A 459 38.91 -16.46 37.54
CA LEU A 459 40.01 -16.05 36.66
C LEU A 459 41.29 -15.70 37.43
N LYS A 460 41.33 -15.95 38.75
CA LYS A 460 42.48 -15.65 39.59
C LYS A 460 43.69 -16.48 39.16
N GLY A 461 44.83 -15.80 38.97
CA GLY A 461 46.09 -16.41 38.57
C GLY A 461 46.29 -16.49 37.05
N THR A 462 45.27 -16.16 36.24
CA THR A 462 45.41 -16.11 34.78
C THR A 462 46.40 -15.01 34.39
N PRO A 463 47.36 -15.28 33.48
CA PRO A 463 48.29 -14.26 32.99
C PRO A 463 47.56 -13.12 32.26
N VAL A 464 47.99 -11.87 32.48
CA VAL A 464 47.40 -10.69 31.83
C VAL A 464 47.58 -10.72 30.31
N SER A 465 48.61 -11.41 29.80
CA SER A 465 48.87 -11.60 28.36
C SER A 465 47.71 -12.25 27.62
N VAL A 466 46.81 -12.96 28.33
CA VAL A 466 45.59 -13.52 27.74
C VAL A 466 44.74 -12.46 27.04
N LEU A 467 44.73 -11.23 27.55
CA LEU A 467 43.96 -10.14 26.96
C LEU A 467 44.47 -9.77 25.57
N ASP A 468 45.78 -9.87 25.33
CA ASP A 468 46.37 -9.61 24.02
C ASP A 468 46.14 -10.77 23.05
N ASP A 469 46.06 -12.00 23.56
CA ASP A 469 45.72 -13.16 22.74
C ASP A 469 44.25 -13.14 22.31
N ILE A 470 43.35 -12.72 23.21
CA ILE A 470 41.92 -12.56 22.89
C ILE A 470 41.72 -11.53 21.77
N LYS A 471 42.43 -10.38 21.81
CA LYS A 471 42.34 -9.34 20.75
C LYS A 471 42.57 -9.90 19.35
N LYS A 472 43.45 -10.91 19.20
CA LYS A 472 43.80 -11.51 17.91
C LYS A 472 42.70 -12.44 17.36
N VAL A 473 41.82 -12.95 18.23
CA VAL A 473 40.76 -13.90 17.85
C VAL A 473 39.36 -13.28 17.88
N LEU A 474 39.22 -12.05 18.38
CA LEU A 474 37.95 -11.32 18.36
C LEU A 474 37.45 -11.15 16.93
N THR A 475 36.17 -11.45 16.73
CA THR A 475 35.48 -11.25 15.46
C THR A 475 34.43 -10.18 15.61
N PHE A 476 34.59 -9.09 14.86
CA PHE A 476 33.61 -8.02 14.80
C PHE A 476 32.32 -8.50 14.13
N THR A 477 31.19 -8.00 14.61
CA THR A 477 29.88 -8.25 14.03
C THR A 477 29.82 -7.72 12.60
N GLU A 478 29.10 -8.43 11.75
CA GLU A 478 28.98 -8.06 10.34
C GLU A 478 28.41 -6.64 10.22
N GLY A 479 29.05 -5.81 9.41
CA GLY A 479 28.66 -4.41 9.24
C GLY A 479 29.06 -3.47 10.38
N ALA A 480 29.70 -3.91 11.47
CA ALA A 480 30.11 -3.04 12.57
C ALA A 480 31.07 -1.92 12.13
N HIS A 481 32.17 -2.29 11.45
CA HIS A 481 33.12 -1.32 10.90
C HIS A 481 32.44 -0.35 9.92
N PHE A 482 31.59 -0.89 9.04
CA PHE A 482 30.87 -0.10 8.05
C PHE A 482 29.93 0.91 8.71
N LEU A 483 29.09 0.46 9.64
CA LEU A 483 28.15 1.29 10.37
C LEU A 483 28.89 2.42 11.10
N CYS A 484 29.94 2.08 11.87
CA CYS A 484 30.68 3.08 12.64
C CYS A 484 31.33 4.12 11.70
N LYS A 485 32.01 3.67 10.64
CA LYS A 485 32.60 4.57 9.63
C LYS A 485 31.56 5.52 9.03
N SER A 486 30.41 4.98 8.63
CA SER A 486 29.31 5.76 8.04
C SER A 486 28.71 6.77 9.02
N LEU A 487 28.48 6.36 10.27
CA LEU A 487 27.95 7.26 11.31
C LEU A 487 28.95 8.37 11.68
N LYS A 488 30.26 8.06 11.76
CA LYS A 488 31.29 9.09 11.99
C LYS A 488 31.29 10.14 10.88
N ARG A 489 31.09 9.75 9.63
CA ARG A 489 30.98 10.69 8.48
C ARG A 489 29.78 11.62 8.60
N LEU A 490 28.67 11.10 9.10
CA LEU A 490 27.46 11.86 9.38
C LEU A 490 27.58 12.75 10.64
N GLY A 491 28.75 12.76 11.30
CA GLY A 491 29.03 13.58 12.47
C GLY A 491 28.51 13.00 13.78
N TYR A 492 28.22 11.70 13.84
CA TYR A 492 27.78 11.05 15.08
C TYR A 492 28.94 10.90 16.07
N LYS A 493 28.58 10.98 17.34
CA LYS A 493 29.41 10.51 18.45
C LYS A 493 29.08 9.06 18.71
N LEU A 494 30.11 8.24 18.90
CA LEU A 494 29.96 6.81 19.12
C LEU A 494 30.56 6.41 20.46
N ALA A 495 29.88 5.54 21.18
CA ALA A 495 30.32 5.04 22.48
C ALA A 495 30.12 3.54 22.57
N VAL A 496 31.02 2.87 23.28
CA VAL A 496 30.82 1.51 23.76
C VAL A 496 30.66 1.52 25.28
N ILE A 497 29.59 0.90 25.79
CA ILE A 497 29.34 0.73 27.22
C ILE A 497 29.09 -0.75 27.48
N SER A 498 30.03 -1.43 28.13
CA SER A 498 30.06 -2.88 28.22
C SER A 498 30.10 -3.39 29.66
N GLY A 499 29.45 -4.55 29.89
CA GLY A 499 29.63 -5.34 31.11
C GLY A 499 30.92 -6.17 31.14
N GLY A 500 31.65 -6.23 30.03
CA GLY A 500 32.98 -6.83 29.89
C GLY A 500 34.09 -5.94 30.46
N PHE A 501 35.27 -5.95 29.85
CA PHE A 501 36.48 -5.37 30.46
C PHE A 501 37.14 -4.25 29.64
N MET A 502 37.64 -3.23 30.35
CA MET A 502 38.20 -1.99 29.79
C MET A 502 39.32 -2.19 28.76
N PRO A 503 40.29 -3.10 28.93
CA PRO A 503 41.34 -3.29 27.93
C PRO A 503 40.80 -3.70 26.55
N LEU A 504 39.72 -4.49 26.51
CA LEU A 504 39.09 -4.92 25.26
C LEU A 504 38.10 -3.89 24.73
N ALA A 505 37.35 -3.21 25.60
CA ALA A 505 36.53 -2.08 25.20
C ALA A 505 37.36 -0.94 24.58
N THR A 506 38.57 -0.70 25.10
CA THR A 506 39.52 0.27 24.53
C THR A 506 40.04 -0.18 23.17
N TYR A 507 40.33 -1.48 23.00
CA TYR A 507 40.70 -2.03 21.70
C TYR A 507 39.58 -1.86 20.67
N VAL A 508 38.35 -2.26 21.00
CA VAL A 508 37.16 -2.08 20.14
C VAL A 508 36.94 -0.60 19.80
N LYS A 509 37.12 0.30 20.77
CA LYS A 509 37.06 1.76 20.54
C LYS A 509 38.05 2.20 19.46
N HIS A 510 39.30 1.76 19.53
CA HIS A 510 40.32 2.15 18.55
C HIS A 510 40.04 1.56 17.16
N GLU A 511 39.68 0.28 17.08
CA GLU A 511 39.40 -0.42 15.82
C GLU A 511 38.18 0.14 15.07
N LEU A 512 37.15 0.59 15.80
CA LEU A 512 35.92 1.13 15.23
C LEU A 512 35.87 2.66 15.18
N GLY A 513 36.89 3.34 15.72
CA GLY A 513 36.94 4.81 15.77
C GLY A 513 35.87 5.44 16.69
N LEU A 514 35.57 4.78 17.81
CA LEU A 514 34.59 5.29 18.80
C LEU A 514 35.19 6.43 19.64
N ASP A 515 34.34 7.32 20.15
CA ASP A 515 34.75 8.48 20.95
C ASP A 515 34.87 8.12 22.44
N TYR A 516 34.00 7.24 22.93
CA TYR A 516 33.92 6.85 24.34
C TYR A 516 33.99 5.33 24.53
N ALA A 517 34.59 4.90 25.63
CA ALA A 517 34.58 3.51 26.08
C ALA A 517 34.41 3.44 27.60
N PHE A 518 33.44 2.66 28.06
CA PHE A 518 33.20 2.37 29.47
C PHE A 518 33.01 0.87 29.65
N ALA A 519 33.71 0.28 30.60
CA ALA A 519 33.60 -1.14 30.93
C ALA A 519 34.15 -1.41 32.34
N ASN A 520 33.96 -2.64 32.84
CA ASN A 520 34.54 -3.05 34.12
C ASN A 520 36.06 -3.11 34.04
N GLN A 521 36.73 -2.95 35.18
CA GLN A 521 38.18 -3.00 35.24
C GLN A 521 38.64 -4.19 36.09
N LEU A 522 39.44 -5.07 35.50
CA LEU A 522 40.05 -6.21 36.18
C LEU A 522 41.22 -5.74 37.03
N ARG A 523 41.29 -6.21 38.28
CA ARG A 523 42.43 -5.97 39.15
C ARG A 523 43.56 -6.95 38.79
N VAL A 524 44.76 -6.39 38.65
CA VAL A 524 45.99 -7.12 38.39
C VAL A 524 46.85 -7.20 39.66
N SER A 525 47.71 -8.22 39.72
CA SER A 525 48.68 -8.41 40.80
C SER A 525 49.65 -7.22 40.88
N LYS A 526 50.37 -7.08 42.00
CA LYS A 526 51.29 -5.96 42.23
C LYS A 526 52.42 -5.87 41.19
N ASP A 527 52.80 -6.99 40.60
CA ASP A 527 53.77 -7.11 39.50
C ASP A 527 53.15 -6.90 38.10
N GLY A 528 51.82 -6.79 38.01
CA GLY A 528 51.09 -6.60 36.75
C GLY A 528 51.00 -7.84 35.86
N LEU A 529 51.47 -9.00 36.32
CA LEU A 529 51.59 -10.20 35.47
C LEU A 529 50.33 -11.08 35.45
N THR A 530 49.54 -11.08 36.52
CA THR A 530 48.39 -11.98 36.68
C THR A 530 47.13 -11.26 37.15
N LEU A 531 45.97 -11.84 36.85
CA LEU A 531 44.67 -11.37 37.34
C LEU A 531 44.47 -11.80 38.81
N THR A 532 43.98 -10.89 39.66
CA THR A 532 43.75 -11.21 41.08
C THR A 532 42.42 -11.92 41.34
N GLY A 533 41.54 -11.97 40.34
CA GLY A 533 40.16 -12.45 40.48
C GLY A 533 39.19 -11.43 41.09
N GLU A 534 39.54 -10.14 41.05
CA GLU A 534 38.69 -9.05 41.54
C GLU A 534 38.51 -7.96 40.47
N THR A 535 37.46 -7.16 40.57
CA THR A 535 37.30 -5.92 39.81
C THR A 535 37.61 -4.71 40.68
N TYR A 536 37.94 -3.56 40.08
CA TYR A 536 38.05 -2.29 40.80
C TYR A 536 37.15 -1.21 40.20
N GLY A 537 36.75 -0.25 41.04
CA GLY A 537 35.80 0.79 40.67
C GLY A 537 34.34 0.33 40.65
N PRO A 538 33.41 1.18 40.18
CA PRO A 538 32.01 0.84 40.06
C PRO A 538 31.78 -0.21 38.97
N ILE A 539 30.93 -1.20 39.25
CA ILE A 539 30.54 -2.21 38.27
C ILE A 539 29.59 -1.59 37.24
N VAL A 540 29.87 -1.80 35.96
CA VAL A 540 29.01 -1.44 34.83
C VAL A 540 27.90 -2.49 34.69
N ASP A 541 26.87 -2.35 35.50
CA ASP A 541 25.61 -3.09 35.40
C ASP A 541 24.60 -2.36 34.49
N GLY A 542 23.38 -2.88 34.34
CA GLY A 542 22.40 -2.28 33.43
C GLY A 542 21.93 -0.88 33.83
N ILE A 543 21.85 -0.59 35.13
CA ILE A 543 21.52 0.76 35.61
C ILE A 543 22.66 1.71 35.27
N ARG A 544 23.91 1.27 35.52
CA ARG A 544 25.10 2.04 35.23
C ARG A 544 25.27 2.29 33.73
N LYS A 545 24.89 1.34 32.86
CA LYS A 545 24.85 1.55 31.41
C LYS A 545 23.94 2.72 31.04
N ALA A 546 22.74 2.77 31.60
CA ALA A 546 21.78 3.85 31.36
C ALA A 546 22.22 5.21 31.96
N GLU A 547 22.92 5.22 33.09
CA GLU A 547 23.53 6.44 33.66
C GLU A 547 24.68 6.96 32.79
N LEU A 548 25.54 6.07 32.30
CA LEU A 548 26.66 6.46 31.44
C LEU A 548 26.18 6.98 30.08
N LEU A 549 25.08 6.43 29.54
CA LEU A 549 24.42 6.99 28.36
C LEU A 549 24.03 8.46 28.59
N ASP A 550 23.43 8.78 29.75
CA ASP A 550 23.06 10.16 30.10
C ASP A 550 24.27 11.07 30.21
N VAL A 551 25.34 10.60 30.87
CA VAL A 551 26.56 11.37 31.05
C VAL A 551 27.16 11.75 29.69
N ILE A 552 27.19 10.81 28.75
CA ILE A 552 27.68 11.08 27.39
C ILE A 552 26.74 12.02 26.65
N ALA A 553 25.42 11.80 26.75
CA ALA A 553 24.43 12.65 26.11
C ALA A 553 24.52 14.10 26.59
N GLN A 554 24.69 14.31 27.90
CA GLN A 554 24.92 15.63 28.50
C GLN A 554 26.23 16.25 28.04
N ALA A 555 27.33 15.48 28.03
CA ALA A 555 28.64 15.96 27.59
C ALA A 555 28.64 16.43 26.12
N GLU A 556 27.89 15.75 25.26
CA GLU A 556 27.76 16.07 23.84
C GLU A 556 26.57 17.00 23.53
N SER A 557 25.85 17.47 24.57
CA SER A 557 24.68 18.35 24.44
C SER A 557 23.59 17.80 23.49
N VAL A 558 23.33 16.50 23.57
CA VAL A 558 22.30 15.81 22.78
C VAL A 558 21.13 15.39 23.67
N THR A 559 19.90 15.49 23.16
CA THR A 559 18.71 15.02 23.89
C THR A 559 18.51 13.52 23.71
N SER A 560 17.72 12.89 24.58
CA SER A 560 17.45 11.45 24.50
C SER A 560 16.85 11.04 23.15
N GLU A 561 16.01 11.88 22.53
CA GLU A 561 15.44 11.66 21.19
C GLU A 561 16.52 11.54 20.11
N GLN A 562 17.72 12.09 20.34
CA GLN A 562 18.85 12.04 19.41
C GLN A 562 19.81 10.88 19.69
N VAL A 563 19.53 10.07 20.71
CA VAL A 563 20.37 8.92 21.09
C VAL A 563 19.82 7.63 20.49
N ILE A 564 20.73 6.82 19.97
CA ILE A 564 20.50 5.42 19.58
C ILE A 564 21.23 4.53 20.59
N ALA A 565 20.58 3.49 21.09
CA ALA A 565 21.23 2.46 21.88
C ALA A 565 21.07 1.10 21.20
N VAL A 566 22.14 0.31 21.15
CA VAL A 566 22.14 -1.03 20.53
C VAL A 566 22.73 -2.03 21.52
N GLY A 567 22.03 -3.14 21.76
CA GLY A 567 22.47 -4.21 22.66
C GLY A 567 21.67 -5.50 22.46
N ASP A 568 22.10 -6.59 23.08
CA ASP A 568 21.48 -7.91 22.95
C ASP A 568 20.94 -8.46 24.29
N GLY A 569 21.44 -7.92 25.41
CA GLY A 569 21.29 -8.50 26.74
C GLY A 569 20.20 -7.85 27.60
N ALA A 570 19.79 -8.56 28.65
CA ALA A 570 18.83 -8.03 29.62
C ALA A 570 19.41 -6.87 30.44
N ASN A 571 20.74 -6.82 30.58
CA ASN A 571 21.49 -5.70 31.15
C ASN A 571 21.41 -4.43 30.28
N ASP A 572 21.03 -4.52 29.00
CA ASP A 572 20.91 -3.34 28.13
C ASP A 572 19.54 -2.69 28.18
N LEU A 573 18.52 -3.38 28.69
CA LEU A 573 17.12 -2.93 28.64
C LEU A 573 16.91 -1.52 29.20
N PHE A 574 17.60 -1.16 30.29
CA PHE A 574 17.51 0.20 30.84
C PHE A 574 18.10 1.26 29.90
N MET A 575 19.20 0.94 29.21
CA MET A 575 19.83 1.81 28.23
C MET A 575 19.00 1.91 26.94
N LEU A 576 18.47 0.77 26.46
CA LEU A 576 17.62 0.70 25.27
C LEU A 576 16.32 1.49 25.45
N SER A 577 15.66 1.37 26.60
CA SER A 577 14.41 2.09 26.90
C SER A 577 14.59 3.59 27.06
N LYS A 578 15.83 4.05 27.28
CA LYS A 578 16.15 5.46 27.54
C LYS A 578 16.55 6.21 26.28
N ALA A 579 17.09 5.50 25.30
CA ALA A 579 17.41 6.07 23.99
C ALA A 579 16.14 6.36 23.19
N GLY A 580 16.16 7.43 22.39
CA GLY A 580 15.10 7.73 21.44
C GLY A 580 14.91 6.65 20.38
N LEU A 581 15.94 5.84 20.13
CA LEU A 581 15.86 4.59 19.39
C LEU A 581 16.68 3.49 20.08
N GLY A 582 16.01 2.62 20.85
CA GLY A 582 16.60 1.42 21.41
C GLY A 582 16.44 0.21 20.49
N ILE A 583 17.55 -0.42 20.11
CA ILE A 583 17.61 -1.54 19.17
C ILE A 583 18.14 -2.79 19.88
N ALA A 584 17.29 -3.81 19.98
CA ALA A 584 17.69 -5.17 20.32
C ALA A 584 18.32 -5.85 19.09
N PHE A 585 19.63 -6.06 19.09
CA PHE A 585 20.33 -6.70 17.98
C PHE A 585 20.57 -8.19 18.29
N ASN A 586 19.99 -9.09 17.49
CA ASN A 586 20.06 -10.56 17.68
C ASN A 586 19.86 -10.99 19.15
N ALA A 587 19.02 -10.26 19.87
CA ALA A 587 18.90 -10.32 21.31
C ALA A 587 18.18 -11.59 21.80
N LYS A 588 18.27 -11.89 23.08
CA LYS A 588 17.48 -13.00 23.67
C LYS A 588 15.97 -12.68 23.61
N PRO A 589 15.07 -13.69 23.54
CA PRO A 589 13.62 -13.46 23.35
C PRO A 589 13.00 -12.49 24.36
N ARG A 590 13.38 -12.58 25.63
CA ARG A 590 12.91 -11.66 26.68
C ARG A 590 13.29 -10.19 26.41
N VAL A 591 14.48 -9.97 25.85
CA VAL A 591 14.97 -8.62 25.51
C VAL A 591 14.22 -8.10 24.28
N GLN A 592 14.06 -8.94 23.27
CA GLN A 592 13.32 -8.58 22.04
C GLN A 592 11.85 -8.22 22.29
N GLN A 593 11.21 -8.79 23.31
CA GLN A 593 9.83 -8.46 23.70
C GLN A 593 9.71 -7.09 24.38
N GLN A 594 10.77 -6.62 25.03
CA GLN A 594 10.75 -5.38 25.82
C GLN A 594 11.41 -4.21 25.09
N ALA A 595 12.31 -4.47 24.14
CA ALA A 595 13.01 -3.43 23.40
C ALA A 595 12.08 -2.69 22.41
N PRO A 596 12.27 -1.37 22.20
CA PRO A 596 11.45 -0.58 21.28
C PRO A 596 11.52 -1.06 19.82
N ALA A 597 12.72 -1.44 19.36
CA ALA A 597 12.98 -1.96 18.02
C ALA A 597 13.91 -3.17 18.09
N ARG A 598 13.93 -3.96 17.02
CA ARG A 598 14.81 -5.14 16.90
C ARG A 598 15.38 -5.28 15.50
N ILE A 599 16.55 -5.92 15.43
CA ILE A 599 17.18 -6.37 14.21
C ILE A 599 17.67 -7.80 14.47
N ASN A 600 17.05 -8.78 13.84
CA ASN A 600 17.44 -10.20 13.88
C ASN A 600 18.15 -10.64 12.58
N GLN A 601 18.50 -9.68 11.74
CA GLN A 601 19.35 -9.90 10.57
C GLN A 601 20.83 -9.89 10.96
N ARG A 602 21.68 -10.39 10.07
CA ARG A 602 23.09 -10.64 10.39
C ARG A 602 23.92 -9.37 10.59
N SER A 603 23.56 -8.29 9.91
CA SER A 603 24.41 -7.10 9.78
C SER A 603 23.91 -5.91 10.59
N LEU A 604 24.83 -5.25 11.30
CA LEU A 604 24.61 -3.95 11.95
C LEU A 604 24.38 -2.82 10.94
N LYS A 605 24.74 -2.99 9.65
CA LYS A 605 24.41 -2.02 8.58
C LYS A 605 22.92 -1.64 8.60
N ASN A 606 22.05 -2.58 8.99
CA ASN A 606 20.60 -2.39 9.02
C ASN A 606 20.13 -1.28 9.97
N VAL A 607 20.96 -0.83 10.92
CA VAL A 607 20.67 0.38 11.73
C VAL A 607 20.46 1.59 10.81
N LEU A 608 21.17 1.69 9.68
CA LEU A 608 21.00 2.78 8.71
C LEU A 608 19.62 2.77 8.05
N TYR A 609 19.02 1.60 7.82
CA TYR A 609 17.64 1.50 7.32
C TYR A 609 16.64 2.03 8.34
N LEU A 610 16.83 1.75 9.63
CA LEU A 610 15.96 2.29 10.69
C LEU A 610 16.02 3.83 10.74
N LEU A 611 17.16 4.42 10.38
CA LEU A 611 17.33 5.87 10.21
C LEU A 611 16.74 6.40 8.89
N GLY A 612 16.24 5.53 8.02
CA GLY A 612 15.60 5.88 6.75
C GLY A 612 16.58 6.17 5.61
N TYR A 613 17.82 5.67 5.70
CA TYR A 613 18.77 5.72 4.59
C TYR A 613 18.45 4.62 3.57
N THR A 614 18.44 4.99 2.30
CA THR A 614 18.34 4.10 1.14
C THR A 614 19.69 3.46 0.83
N ASP A 615 19.71 2.34 0.10
CA ASP A 615 20.97 1.72 -0.33
C ASP A 615 21.85 2.67 -1.14
N ASP A 616 21.26 3.55 -1.97
CA ASP A 616 22.03 4.55 -2.72
C ASP A 616 22.75 5.54 -1.77
N GLU A 617 22.04 6.08 -0.77
CA GLU A 617 22.64 6.93 0.26
C GLU A 617 23.70 6.17 1.08
N ILE A 618 23.48 4.87 1.32
CA ILE A 618 24.44 4.04 2.06
C ILE A 618 25.70 3.75 1.22
N ASP A 619 25.55 3.53 -0.08
CA ASP A 619 26.68 3.35 -1.02
C ASP A 619 27.49 4.65 -1.14
N GLU A 620 26.84 5.82 -1.11
CA GLU A 620 27.53 7.12 -1.04
C GLU A 620 28.37 7.25 0.24
N LEU A 621 27.84 6.79 1.38
CA LEU A 621 28.60 6.74 2.64
C LEU A 621 29.77 5.75 2.59
N ALA A 622 29.72 4.74 1.71
CA ALA A 622 30.80 3.76 1.51
C ALA A 622 31.95 4.29 0.65
N SER A 623 31.63 5.10 -0.36
CA SER A 623 32.48 5.37 -1.53
C SER A 623 33.63 6.37 -1.32
N TYR A 624 33.69 7.02 -0.16
CA TYR A 624 34.78 7.93 0.22
C TYR A 624 35.68 7.32 1.29
#